data_AF-A0A957PLF8-F1
#
_entry.id   AF-A0A957PLF8-F1
#
_cell.length_a   1.000
_cell.length_b   1.000
_cell.length_c   1.000
_cell.angle_alpha   90.00
_cell.angle_beta   90.00
_cell.angle_gamma   90.00
#
_symmetry.space_group_name_H-M   'P 1'
#
loop_
_entity.id
_entity.type
_entity.pdbx_description
1 polymer ?
#
loop_
_entity_poly.entity_id
_entity_poly.type
_entity_poly.pdbx_seq_one_letter_code
_entity_poly.pdbx_strand_id
1 'polypeptide(L)'
;MLTEAFEDYRNLLFSIAYRMLGSVMEAEDAVQEAYLRFMAADVEEVVSYRAYLITIVTRICLDQLKSARVRREQYVGPWLPEPLETADEPSVVVQSKETITLAFLTLLEKLPPVERAAFLLRE
;
A
#
# COMPACT_ATOMS: atom_id res chain seq x y z
N MET A 1 3.96 24.15 1.52
CA MET A 1 4.95 23.73 0.50
C MET A 1 4.64 22.29 0.07
N LEU A 2 5.02 21.84 -1.14
CA LEU A 2 4.62 20.52 -1.69
C LEU A 2 4.82 19.33 -0.73
N THR A 3 5.86 19.38 0.10
CA THR A 3 6.08 18.40 1.17
C THR A 3 4.90 18.31 2.15
N GLU A 4 4.36 19.44 2.62
CA GLU A 4 3.18 19.44 3.51
C GLU A 4 1.96 18.81 2.83
N ALA A 5 1.75 19.13 1.54
CA ALA A 5 0.66 18.55 0.76
C ALA A 5 0.81 17.02 0.59
N PHE A 6 2.03 16.50 0.57
CA PHE A 6 2.27 15.05 0.58
C PHE A 6 2.02 14.45 1.97
N GLU A 7 2.53 15.08 3.02
CA GLU A 7 2.39 14.61 4.40
C GLU A 7 0.92 14.46 4.81
N ASP A 8 0.04 15.34 4.33
CA ASP A 8 -1.41 15.24 4.53
C ASP A 8 -2.00 13.90 4.05
N TYR A 9 -1.37 13.24 3.08
CA TYR A 9 -1.80 11.96 2.52
C TYR A 9 -0.89 10.78 2.85
N ARG A 10 0.26 10.97 3.51
CA ARG A 10 1.24 9.89 3.78
C ARG A 10 0.59 8.65 4.38
N ASN A 11 -0.25 8.83 5.40
CA ASN A 11 -0.96 7.72 6.06
C ASN A 11 -1.93 6.98 5.12
N LEU A 12 -2.64 7.73 4.27
CA LEU A 12 -3.53 7.15 3.26
C LEU A 12 -2.74 6.33 2.24
N LEU A 13 -1.64 6.88 1.72
CA LEU A 13 -0.79 6.22 0.74
C LEU A 13 -0.16 4.95 1.31
N PHE A 14 0.33 5.00 2.55
CA PHE A 14 0.83 3.83 3.25
C PHE A 14 -0.25 2.77 3.41
N SER A 15 -1.46 3.15 3.83
CA SER A 15 -2.58 2.23 4.01
C SER A 15 -2.98 1.53 2.71
N ILE A 16 -2.92 2.23 1.57
CA ILE A 16 -3.15 1.64 0.24
C ILE A 16 -2.01 0.70 -0.13
N ALA A 17 -0.76 1.13 0.01
CA ALA A 17 0.41 0.34 -0.35
C ALA A 17 0.50 -0.95 0.48
N TYR A 18 0.23 -0.87 1.78
CA TYR A 18 0.20 -2.02 2.69
C TYR A 18 -0.89 -3.02 2.32
N ARG A 19 -2.10 -2.56 1.96
CA ARG A 19 -3.17 -3.46 1.47
C ARG A 19 -2.88 -4.05 0.10
N MET A 20 -2.10 -3.36 -0.73
CA MET A 20 -1.67 -3.85 -2.03
C MET A 20 -0.56 -4.90 -1.92
N LEU A 21 0.44 -4.67 -1.06
CA LEU A 21 1.69 -5.45 -1.01
C LEU A 21 1.72 -6.48 0.13
N GLY A 22 1.06 -6.18 1.24
CA GLY A 22 1.02 -7.02 2.44
C GLY A 22 2.28 -6.95 3.31
N SER A 23 3.30 -6.17 2.94
CA SER A 23 4.47 -5.91 3.79
C SER A 23 4.53 -4.43 4.18
N VAL A 24 4.94 -4.17 5.42
CA VAL A 24 5.21 -2.83 5.94
C VAL A 24 6.39 -2.24 5.19
N MET A 25 7.50 -2.97 5.09
CA MET A 25 8.71 -2.51 4.41
C MET A 25 8.43 -2.17 2.94
N GLU A 26 7.80 -3.07 2.19
CA GLU A 26 7.47 -2.81 0.78
C GLU A 26 6.49 -1.62 0.63
N ALA A 27 5.60 -1.41 1.59
CA ALA A 27 4.68 -0.28 1.61
C ALA A 27 5.36 1.05 1.91
N GLU A 28 6.28 1.10 2.88
CA GLU A 28 7.08 2.29 3.16
C GLU A 28 7.94 2.67 1.96
N ASP A 29 8.60 1.70 1.33
CA ASP A 29 9.39 1.91 0.12
C ASP A 29 8.53 2.46 -1.02
N ALA A 30 7.32 1.91 -1.22
CA ALA A 30 6.41 2.41 -2.24
C ALA A 30 5.96 3.86 -1.98
N VAL A 31 5.72 4.24 -0.72
CA VAL A 31 5.36 5.61 -0.34
C VAL A 31 6.54 6.55 -0.51
N GLN A 32 7.76 6.12 -0.19
CA GLN A 32 8.97 6.91 -0.40
C GLN A 32 9.23 7.15 -1.90
N GLU A 33 9.12 6.11 -2.72
CA GLU A 33 9.21 6.24 -4.18
C GLU A 33 8.14 7.19 -4.73
N ALA A 34 6.91 7.12 -4.20
CA ALA A 34 5.84 8.05 -4.58
C ALA A 34 6.18 9.51 -4.22
N TYR A 35 6.78 9.74 -3.04
CA TYR A 35 7.26 11.06 -2.63
C TYR A 35 8.30 11.60 -3.61
N LEU A 36 9.31 10.80 -3.97
CA LEU A 36 10.35 11.21 -4.91
C LEU A 36 9.77 11.58 -6.28
N ARG A 37 8.83 10.77 -6.80
CA ARG A 37 8.15 11.05 -8.07
C ARG A 37 7.27 12.30 -8.00
N PHE A 38 6.62 12.54 -6.86
CA PHE A 38 5.80 13.74 -6.65
C PHE A 38 6.65 15.01 -6.61
N MET A 39 7.78 14.98 -5.90
CA MET A 39 8.70 16.11 -5.81
C MET A 39 9.43 16.42 -7.12
N ALA A 40 9.65 15.41 -7.97
CA ALA A 40 10.27 15.58 -9.28
C ALA A 40 9.27 15.95 -10.39
N ALA A 41 7.96 15.87 -10.13
CA ALA A 41 6.94 16.17 -11.11
C ALA A 41 6.63 17.68 -11.16
N ASP A 42 6.33 18.17 -12.36
CA ASP A 42 5.67 19.46 -12.50
C ASP A 42 4.19 19.28 -12.13
N VAL A 43 3.84 19.70 -10.92
CA VAL A 43 2.52 19.49 -10.33
C VAL A 43 1.65 20.74 -10.33
N GLU A 44 2.06 21.79 -11.06
CA GLU A 44 1.30 23.04 -11.17
C GLU A 44 -0.09 22.83 -11.80
N GLU A 45 -0.23 21.88 -12.73
CA GLU A 45 -1.49 21.53 -13.38
C GLU A 45 -2.29 20.44 -12.65
N VAL A 46 -1.81 19.95 -11.49
CA VAL A 46 -2.49 18.87 -10.78
C VAL A 46 -3.75 19.39 -10.07
N VAL A 47 -4.90 19.03 -10.62
CA VAL A 47 -6.24 19.40 -10.08
C VAL A 47 -6.48 18.82 -8.68
N SER A 48 -5.92 17.65 -8.37
CA SER A 48 -6.06 17.00 -7.06
C SER A 48 -4.81 16.20 -6.69
N TYR A 49 -4.05 16.71 -5.71
CA TYR A 49 -2.89 16.00 -5.17
C TYR A 49 -3.27 14.64 -4.60
N ARG A 50 -4.43 14.52 -3.94
CA ARG A 50 -4.94 13.24 -3.44
C ARG A 50 -5.06 12.21 -4.56
N ALA A 51 -5.79 12.51 -5.63
CA ALA A 51 -6.01 11.57 -6.73
C ALA A 51 -4.70 11.23 -7.46
N TYR A 52 -3.83 12.23 -7.63
CA TYR A 52 -2.52 12.06 -8.24
C TYR A 52 -1.62 11.11 -7.45
N LEU A 53 -1.49 11.33 -6.13
CA LEU A 53 -0.67 10.52 -5.25
C LEU A 53 -1.19 9.09 -5.11
N ILE A 54 -2.51 8.91 -4.99
CA ILE A 54 -3.14 7.58 -5.00
C ILE A 54 -2.79 6.85 -6.30
N THR A 55 -2.91 7.54 -7.45
CA THR A 55 -2.56 6.95 -8.75
C THR A 55 -1.10 6.52 -8.82
N ILE A 56 -0.17 7.36 -8.34
CA ILE A 56 1.26 7.05 -8.32
C ILE A 56 1.54 5.83 -7.45
N VAL A 57 1.08 5.83 -6.19
CA VAL A 57 1.40 4.74 -5.26
C VAL A 57 0.79 3.41 -5.73
N THR A 58 -0.43 3.43 -6.28
CA THR A 58 -1.06 2.22 -6.84
C THR A 58 -0.26 1.68 -8.03
N ARG A 59 0.24 2.54 -8.93
CA ARG A 59 1.09 2.11 -10.05
C ARG A 59 2.40 1.48 -9.58
N ILE A 60 3.07 2.11 -8.61
CA ILE A 60 4.28 1.55 -7.99
C ILE A 60 4.00 0.15 -7.42
N CYS A 61 2.90 -0.02 -6.69
CA CYS A 61 2.53 -1.32 -6.13
C CYS A 61 2.26 -2.37 -7.21
N LEU A 62 1.58 -1.99 -8.30
CA LEU A 62 1.32 -2.89 -9.42
C LEU A 62 2.62 -3.35 -10.11
N ASP A 63 3.56 -2.43 -10.31
CA ASP A 63 4.87 -2.74 -10.91
C ASP A 63 5.69 -3.67 -10.01
N GLN A 64 5.65 -3.45 -8.69
CA GLN A 64 6.28 -4.33 -7.71
C GLN A 64 5.65 -5.73 -7.70
N LEU A 65 4.32 -5.84 -7.65
CA LEU A 65 3.62 -7.13 -7.69
C LEU A 65 3.87 -7.90 -8.98
N LYS A 66 3.94 -7.20 -10.12
CA LYS A 66 4.29 -7.80 -11.42
C LYS A 66 5.71 -8.36 -11.39
N SER A 67 6.67 -7.59 -10.86
CA SER A 67 8.07 -8.01 -10.72
C SER A 67 8.22 -9.16 -9.72
N ALA A 68 7.51 -9.10 -8.60
CA ALA A 68 7.50 -10.14 -7.56
C ALA A 68 6.88 -11.44 -8.07
N ARG A 69 5.83 -11.39 -8.89
CA ARG A 69 5.27 -12.58 -9.55
C ARG A 69 6.30 -13.25 -10.46
N VAL A 70 7.03 -12.48 -11.27
CA VAL A 70 8.13 -13.00 -12.10
C VAL A 70 9.22 -13.65 -11.24
N ARG A 71 9.52 -13.10 -10.05
CA ARG A 71 10.45 -13.72 -9.09
C ARG A 71 9.88 -14.94 -8.36
N ARG A 72 8.59 -14.94 -8.00
CA ARG A 72 7.87 -16.05 -7.33
C ARG A 72 7.64 -17.25 -8.25
N GLU A 73 7.62 -17.06 -9.57
CA GLU A 73 7.75 -18.17 -10.54
C GLU A 73 9.07 -18.96 -10.34
N GLN A 74 10.02 -18.44 -9.56
CA GLN A 74 11.25 -19.11 -9.13
C GLN A 74 11.32 -19.38 -7.60
N TYR A 75 10.36 -18.91 -6.79
CA TYR A 75 10.43 -18.93 -5.31
C TYR A 75 9.20 -19.62 -4.69
N VAL A 76 9.42 -20.71 -3.94
CA VAL A 76 8.35 -21.51 -3.31
C VAL A 76 8.19 -21.12 -1.83
N GLY A 77 6.98 -20.68 -1.44
CA GLY A 77 6.58 -20.51 -0.03
C GLY A 77 5.36 -19.58 0.13
N PRO A 78 4.48 -19.81 1.13
CA PRO A 78 3.35 -18.93 1.41
C PRO A 78 3.83 -17.61 2.03
N TRP A 79 3.45 -16.50 1.43
CA TRP A 79 3.66 -15.16 1.97
C TRP A 79 2.62 -14.89 3.07
N LEU A 80 3.04 -14.26 4.17
CA LEU A 80 2.14 -13.84 5.24
C LEU A 80 2.27 -12.32 5.43
N PRO A 81 1.17 -11.57 5.57
CA PRO A 81 1.26 -10.14 5.79
C PRO A 81 1.93 -9.81 7.13
N GLU A 82 2.78 -8.77 7.13
CA GLU A 82 3.46 -8.32 8.35
C GLU A 82 2.45 -7.61 9.27
N PRO A 83 2.28 -8.02 10.54
CA PRO A 83 1.39 -7.33 11.48
C PRO A 83 1.89 -5.91 11.76
N LEU A 84 0.97 -4.94 11.75
CA LEU A 84 1.28 -3.58 12.20
C LEU A 84 1.36 -3.56 13.72
N GLU A 85 2.53 -3.27 14.28
CA GLU A 85 2.70 -3.12 15.72
C GLU A 85 1.90 -1.90 16.21
N THR A 86 0.75 -2.13 16.85
CA THR A 86 0.06 -1.09 17.61
C THR A 86 0.64 -1.04 19.02
N ALA A 87 1.27 0.08 19.39
CA ALA A 87 1.92 0.26 20.69
C ALA A 87 0.96 -0.01 21.88
N ASP A 88 1.40 -0.92 22.75
CA ASP A 88 1.05 -1.11 24.16
C ASP A 88 -0.44 -0.97 24.57
N GLU A 89 -1.26 -2.00 24.31
CA GLU A 89 -2.25 -2.53 25.26
C GLU A 89 -2.95 -3.79 24.70
N PRO A 90 -2.86 -4.97 25.36
CA PRO A 90 -3.58 -6.16 24.92
C PRO A 90 -5.07 -6.06 25.28
N SER A 91 -5.83 -5.34 24.44
CA SER A 91 -7.29 -5.37 24.50
C SER A 91 -7.85 -6.39 23.50
N VAL A 92 -8.94 -7.07 23.89
CA VAL A 92 -9.68 -8.02 23.01
C VAL A 92 -10.11 -7.37 21.69
N VAL A 93 -10.30 -6.04 21.69
CA VAL A 93 -10.65 -5.23 20.51
C VAL A 93 -9.46 -5.12 19.54
N VAL A 94 -8.23 -4.97 20.04
CA VAL A 94 -7.02 -4.92 19.20
C VAL A 94 -6.78 -6.27 18.52
N GLN A 95 -6.85 -7.37 19.27
CA GLN A 95 -6.71 -8.73 18.71
C GLN A 95 -7.76 -9.05 17.63
N SER A 96 -9.00 -8.58 17.83
CA SER A 96 -10.08 -8.76 16.85
C SER A 96 -9.83 -7.95 15.57
N LYS A 97 -9.35 -6.70 15.70
CA LYS A 97 -9.00 -5.83 14.55
C LYS A 97 -7.82 -6.40 13.76
N GLU A 98 -6.81 -6.93 14.45
CA GLU A 98 -5.67 -7.61 13.82
C GLU A 98 -6.11 -8.85 13.05
N THR A 99 -6.97 -9.68 13.64
CA THR A 99 -7.51 -10.88 12.98
C THR A 99 -8.31 -10.53 11.72
N ILE A 100 -9.17 -9.51 11.80
CA ILE A 100 -9.94 -9.03 10.64
C ILE A 100 -9.00 -8.48 9.57
N THR A 101 -7.98 -7.70 9.96
CA THR A 101 -6.98 -7.15 9.05
C THR A 101 -6.23 -8.25 8.32
N LEU A 102 -5.76 -9.26 9.05
CA LEU A 102 -5.06 -10.41 8.46
C LEU A 102 -5.96 -11.23 7.53
N ALA A 103 -7.20 -11.49 7.93
CA ALA A 103 -8.16 -12.20 7.09
C ALA A 103 -8.46 -11.43 5.80
N PHE A 104 -8.58 -10.11 5.90
CA PHE A 104 -8.78 -9.23 4.76
C PHE A 104 -7.56 -9.17 3.83
N LEU A 105 -6.34 -9.02 4.35
CA LEU A 105 -5.12 -9.04 3.56
C LEU A 105 -4.93 -10.40 2.86
N THR A 106 -5.26 -11.49 3.54
CA THR A 106 -5.23 -12.85 2.96
C THR A 106 -6.24 -12.99 1.81
N LEU A 107 -7.43 -12.41 1.94
CA LEU A 107 -8.43 -12.37 0.87
C LEU A 107 -7.90 -11.57 -0.33
N LEU A 108 -7.34 -10.38 -0.09
CA LEU A 108 -6.76 -9.54 -1.13
C LEU A 108 -5.63 -10.26 -1.88
N GLU A 109 -4.83 -11.07 -1.19
CA GLU A 109 -3.76 -11.84 -1.81
C GLU A 109 -4.25 -12.79 -2.91
N LYS A 110 -5.47 -13.33 -2.77
CA LYS A 110 -6.08 -14.22 -3.76
C LYS A 110 -6.50 -13.50 -5.06
N LEU A 111 -6.62 -12.18 -5.02
CA LEU A 111 -6.99 -11.39 -6.19
C LEU A 111 -5.77 -11.10 -7.09
N PRO A 112 -5.91 -11.16 -8.43
CA PRO A 112 -4.96 -10.57 -9.35
C PRO A 112 -4.65 -9.11 -9.00
N PRO A 113 -3.41 -8.61 -9.22
CA PRO A 113 -3.01 -7.27 -8.78
C PRO A 113 -3.93 -6.14 -9.24
N VAL A 114 -4.42 -6.20 -10.47
CA VAL A 114 -5.34 -5.19 -11.03
C VAL A 114 -6.71 -5.24 -10.38
N GLU A 115 -7.24 -6.44 -10.11
CA GLU A 115 -8.52 -6.62 -9.42
C GLU A 115 -8.43 -6.15 -7.97
N ARG A 116 -7.30 -6.41 -7.30
CA ARG A 116 -7.00 -5.89 -5.97
C ARG A 116 -7.02 -4.37 -5.93
N ALA A 117 -6.34 -3.72 -6.90
CA ALA A 117 -6.35 -2.28 -7.01
C ALA A 117 -7.77 -1.73 -7.26
N ALA A 118 -8.52 -2.34 -8.17
CA ALA A 118 -9.89 -1.94 -8.46
C ALA A 118 -10.81 -2.04 -7.24
N PHE A 119 -10.67 -3.12 -6.46
CA PHE A 119 -11.41 -3.31 -5.21
C PHE A 119 -11.07 -2.22 -4.18
N LEU A 120 -9.78 -1.98 -3.93
CA LEU A 120 -9.31 -1.01 -2.94
C LEU A 120 -9.63 0.45 -3.27
N LEU A 121 -9.79 0.78 -4.56
CA LEU A 121 -10.09 2.15 -5.01
C LEU A 121 -11.60 2.43 -5.09
N ARG A 122 -12.44 1.39 -5.00
CA ARG A 122 -13.89 1.49 -5.08
C ARG A 122 -14.54 1.64 -3.70
N GLU A 123 -14.03 0.89 -2.71
CA GLU A 123 -14.50 0.90 -1.32
C GLU A 123 -13.87 2.05 -0.52
#